data_AF-A0A182T4X6-F1
#
_entry.id   AF-A0A182T4X6-F1
#
_cell.length_a   1.000
_cell.length_b   1.000
_cell.length_c   1.000
_cell.angle_alpha   90.00
_cell.angle_beta   90.00
_cell.angle_gamma   90.00
#
_symmetry.space_group_name_H-M   'P 1'
#
loop_
_entity.id
_entity.type
_entity.pdbx_description
1 polymer ?
#
loop_
_entity_poly.entity_id
_entity_poly.type
_entity_poly.pdbx_seq_one_letter_code
_entity_poly.pdbx_strand_id
1 'polypeptide(L)'
;MVKVTGMMQSELKESFNYGLFSPPSNGKAGKFLDEERRLGDYPFNGPVGYLELKYKRRVYKMLNLDERQLKALHTRANLRRFIECINSGQVEKIAKMCAKGLDPNFHCQETGETPLTIATGSKKPNKLLIALVNGGALLDYRTRDGATALHRAVERDSLEAVR
;
A
#
# COMPACT_ATOMS: atom_id res chain seq x y z
N MET A 1 13.08 13.64 -13.44
CA MET A 1 12.04 13.49 -12.41
C MET A 1 10.87 14.37 -12.82
N VAL A 2 9.74 13.80 -13.26
CA VAL A 2 8.55 14.60 -13.56
C VAL A 2 7.98 15.04 -12.20
N LYS A 3 8.12 16.32 -11.85
CA LYS A 3 7.58 16.88 -10.60
C LYS A 3 6.08 17.14 -10.78
N VAL A 4 5.28 16.08 -10.70
CA VAL A 4 3.80 16.17 -10.74
C VAL A 4 3.24 16.75 -9.43
N THR A 5 3.96 16.59 -8.32
CA THR A 5 3.45 16.83 -6.97
C THR A 5 3.45 18.29 -6.54
N GLY A 6 4.35 19.14 -7.04
CA GLY A 6 4.49 20.53 -6.58
C GLY A 6 3.29 21.42 -6.93
N MET A 7 2.55 21.12 -8.01
CA MET A 7 1.41 21.92 -8.46
C MET A 7 0.07 21.45 -7.87
N MET A 8 -0.02 20.24 -7.34
CA MET A 8 -1.29 19.63 -6.86
C MET A 8 -1.33 19.37 -5.36
N GLN A 9 -0.28 19.73 -4.61
CA GLN A 9 -0.20 19.47 -3.17
C GLN A 9 -1.33 20.13 -2.35
N SER A 10 -1.81 21.31 -2.79
CA SER A 10 -2.93 22.00 -2.13
C SER A 10 -4.30 21.40 -2.45
N GLU A 11 -4.42 20.62 -3.53
CA GLU A 11 -5.69 20.08 -4.02
C GLU A 11 -5.87 18.60 -3.64
N LEU A 12 -4.78 17.87 -3.40
CA LEU A 12 -4.79 16.45 -3.07
C LEU A 12 -4.51 16.22 -1.59
N LYS A 13 -5.54 15.87 -0.82
CA LYS A 13 -5.38 15.36 0.54
C LYS A 13 -4.49 14.12 0.53
N GLU A 14 -3.50 14.06 1.43
CA GLU A 14 -2.53 12.95 1.52
C GLU A 14 -1.81 12.69 0.17
N SER A 15 -1.43 13.78 -0.51
CA SER A 15 -0.76 13.76 -1.82
C SER A 15 0.44 12.81 -1.93
N PHE A 16 1.12 12.53 -0.81
CA PHE A 16 2.24 11.61 -0.70
C PHE A 16 1.89 10.12 -0.94
N ASN A 17 0.61 9.76 -0.89
CA ASN A 17 0.10 8.42 -1.21
C ASN A 17 -0.52 8.36 -2.61
N TYR A 18 -0.32 9.36 -3.46
CA TYR A 18 -0.59 9.24 -4.89
C TYR A 18 0.65 8.75 -5.62
N GLY A 19 0.45 7.96 -6.66
CA GLY A 19 1.53 7.44 -7.50
C GLY A 19 1.16 7.45 -8.98
N LEU A 20 2.18 7.48 -9.84
CA LEU A 20 1.99 7.29 -11.27
C LEU A 20 1.63 5.84 -11.53
N PHE A 21 0.53 5.63 -12.26
CA PHE A 21 -0.03 4.33 -12.58
C PHE A 21 -0.03 4.14 -14.09
N SER A 22 0.58 3.05 -14.54
CA SER A 22 0.48 2.58 -15.92
C SER A 22 -0.77 1.70 -16.04
N PRO A 23 -1.75 2.10 -16.87
CA PRO A 23 -2.96 1.31 -17.07
C PRO A 23 -2.68 -0.05 -17.72
N PRO A 24 -3.62 -1.01 -17.61
CA PRO A 24 -3.51 -2.26 -18.33
C PRO A 24 -3.37 -2.04 -19.84
N SER A 25 -2.45 -2.75 -20.48
CA SER A 25 -2.20 -2.65 -21.92
C SER A 25 -1.66 -3.98 -22.45
N ASN A 26 -2.11 -4.40 -23.64
CA ASN A 26 -1.67 -5.63 -24.32
C ASN A 26 -1.66 -6.88 -23.42
N GLY A 27 -2.74 -7.08 -22.65
CA GLY A 27 -2.89 -8.22 -21.74
C GLY A 27 -2.05 -8.14 -20.45
N LYS A 28 -1.22 -7.10 -20.26
CA LYS A 28 -0.51 -6.85 -19.00
C LYS A 28 -1.43 -6.10 -18.05
N ALA A 29 -1.49 -6.55 -16.79
CA ALA A 29 -2.18 -5.83 -15.73
C ALA A 29 -1.53 -4.45 -15.50
N GLY A 30 -2.35 -3.48 -15.12
CA GLY A 30 -1.85 -2.16 -14.73
C GLY A 30 -0.98 -2.24 -13.48
N LYS A 31 -0.13 -1.23 -13.26
CA LYS A 31 0.77 -1.18 -12.10
C LYS A 31 1.14 0.26 -11.74
N PHE A 32 1.42 0.49 -10.46
CA PHE A 32 2.15 1.68 -10.06
C PHE A 32 3.59 1.60 -10.56
N LEU A 33 4.13 2.75 -10.95
CA LEU A 33 5.53 2.89 -11.27
C LEU A 33 6.34 2.88 -9.98
N ASP A 34 7.57 2.39 -10.11
CA ASP A 34 8.58 2.42 -9.07
C ASP A 34 9.17 3.84 -9.05
N GLU A 35 9.18 4.48 -7.88
CA GLU A 35 9.65 5.85 -7.72
C GLU A 35 11.17 5.96 -7.95
N GLU A 36 11.93 4.86 -7.80
CA GLU A 36 13.38 4.83 -7.98
C GLU A 36 13.80 4.55 -9.43
N ARG A 37 12.90 4.03 -10.26
CA ARG A 37 13.18 3.69 -11.66
C ARG A 37 12.96 4.90 -12.57
N ARG A 38 13.88 5.10 -13.53
CA ARG A 38 13.73 6.21 -14.49
C ARG A 38 12.51 5.98 -15.38
N LEU A 39 11.79 7.06 -15.67
CA LEU A 39 10.58 7.00 -16.50
C LEU A 39 10.86 6.42 -17.90
N GLY A 40 12.00 6.76 -18.50
CA GLY A 40 12.42 6.24 -19.81
C GLY A 40 12.68 4.74 -19.86
N ASP A 41 12.86 4.07 -18.70
CA ASP A 41 13.07 2.63 -18.63
C ASP A 41 11.75 1.84 -18.70
N TYR A 42 10.60 2.53 -18.74
CA TYR A 42 9.29 1.91 -18.88
C TYR A 42 8.90 1.76 -20.36
N PRO A 43 8.40 0.59 -20.77
CA PRO A 43 8.00 0.34 -22.15
C PRO A 43 6.63 0.99 -22.44
N PHE A 44 6.62 2.29 -22.72
CA PHE A 44 5.43 2.99 -23.17
C PHE A 44 5.09 2.61 -24.61
N ASN A 45 3.82 2.28 -24.86
CA ASN A 45 3.34 1.98 -26.20
C ASN A 45 2.90 3.30 -26.87
N GLY A 46 3.65 3.76 -27.88
CA GLY A 46 3.31 4.94 -28.69
C GLY A 46 4.21 6.17 -28.43
N PRO A 47 4.04 7.24 -29.22
CA PRO A 47 4.90 8.42 -29.21
C PRO A 47 4.73 9.28 -27.94
N VAL A 48 3.60 9.15 -27.24
CA VAL A 48 3.32 9.84 -25.98
C VAL A 48 2.90 8.78 -24.96
N GLY A 49 3.70 8.59 -23.90
CA GLY A 49 3.34 7.70 -22.80
C GLY A 49 2.12 8.22 -22.04
N TYR A 50 1.12 7.37 -21.82
CA TYR A 50 -0.06 7.68 -20.99
C TYR A 50 0.08 7.06 -19.60
N LEU A 51 -0.10 7.89 -18.57
CA LEU A 51 -0.06 7.52 -17.16
C LEU A 51 -1.21 8.20 -16.42
N GLU A 52 -1.72 7.52 -15.39
CA GLU A 52 -2.72 8.05 -14.48
C GLU A 52 -2.07 8.43 -13.15
N LEU A 53 -2.50 9.54 -12.54
CA LEU A 53 -2.18 9.80 -11.14
C LEU A 53 -3.29 9.20 -10.27
N LYS A 54 -2.97 8.18 -9.45
CA LYS A 54 -3.97 7.49 -8.63
C LYS A 54 -3.55 7.42 -7.18
N TYR A 55 -4.54 7.43 -6.29
CA TYR A 55 -4.30 7.07 -4.89
C TYR A 55 -3.82 5.62 -4.83
N LYS A 56 -2.71 5.40 -4.13
CA LYS A 56 -2.09 4.09 -3.93
C LYS A 56 -3.07 3.18 -3.22
N ARG A 57 -3.42 2.08 -3.89
CA ARG A 57 -4.28 1.01 -3.42
C ARG A 57 -3.70 -0.30 -3.93
N ARG A 58 -4.13 -1.41 -3.33
CA ARG A 58 -3.76 -2.73 -3.82
C ARG A 58 -4.17 -2.90 -5.28
N VAL A 59 -3.22 -3.34 -6.10
CA VAL A 59 -3.46 -3.73 -7.49
C VAL A 59 -3.85 -5.21 -7.53
N TYR A 60 -5.13 -5.47 -7.81
CA TYR A 60 -5.68 -6.83 -7.89
C TYR A 60 -5.33 -7.46 -9.25
N LYS A 61 -4.51 -8.53 -9.23
CA LYS A 61 -4.13 -9.26 -10.46
C LYS A 61 -5.06 -10.43 -10.80
N MET A 62 -5.55 -11.14 -9.79
CA MET A 62 -6.30 -12.41 -9.95
C MET A 62 -7.43 -12.52 -8.92
N LEU A 63 -8.36 -11.57 -8.92
CA LEU A 63 -9.54 -11.59 -8.04
C LEU A 63 -10.75 -11.06 -8.81
N ASN A 64 -11.75 -11.93 -9.02
CA ASN A 64 -13.05 -11.55 -9.59
C ASN A 64 -13.95 -11.02 -8.47
N LEU A 65 -13.59 -9.85 -7.93
CA LEU A 65 -14.40 -9.15 -6.94
C LEU A 65 -15.06 -7.93 -7.57
N ASP A 66 -16.35 -7.76 -7.32
CA ASP A 66 -17.04 -6.52 -7.69
C ASP A 66 -16.80 -5.41 -6.64
N GLU A 67 -17.17 -4.19 -6.98
CA GLU A 67 -16.99 -3.02 -6.11
C GLU A 67 -17.76 -3.16 -4.79
N ARG A 68 -18.93 -3.84 -4.80
CA ARG A 68 -19.77 -4.02 -3.61
C ARG A 68 -19.11 -4.97 -2.61
N GLN A 69 -18.55 -6.06 -3.10
CA GLN A 69 -17.79 -7.03 -2.30
C GLN A 69 -16.54 -6.38 -1.71
N LEU A 70 -15.81 -5.59 -2.51
CA LEU A 70 -14.67 -4.82 -2.01
C LEU A 70 -15.10 -3.83 -0.92
N LYS A 71 -16.18 -3.06 -1.12
CA LYS A 71 -16.71 -2.16 -0.08
C LYS A 71 -17.07 -2.90 1.22
N ALA A 72 -17.68 -4.08 1.12
CA ALA A 72 -18.02 -4.89 2.28
C ALA A 72 -16.80 -5.39 3.08
N LEU A 73 -15.66 -5.59 2.43
CA LEU A 73 -14.41 -5.97 3.10
C LEU A 73 -13.78 -4.80 3.87
N HIS A 74 -14.00 -3.56 3.44
CA HIS A 74 -13.38 -2.35 4.00
C HIS A 74 -14.28 -1.56 4.94
N THR A 75 -15.24 -2.21 5.59
CA THR A 75 -16.02 -1.58 6.65
C THR A 75 -15.12 -1.21 7.84
N ARG A 76 -15.47 -0.16 8.58
CA ARG A 76 -14.72 0.28 9.78
C ARG A 76 -14.45 -0.87 10.76
N ALA A 77 -15.43 -1.74 10.96
CA ALA A 77 -15.31 -2.91 11.83
C ALA A 77 -14.26 -3.92 11.30
N ASN A 78 -14.26 -4.20 9.99
CA ASN A 78 -13.29 -5.11 9.39
C ASN A 78 -11.87 -4.56 9.42
N LEU A 79 -11.69 -3.27 9.15
CA LEU A 79 -10.38 -2.61 9.22
C LEU A 79 -9.84 -2.62 10.66
N ARG A 80 -10.67 -2.30 11.65
CA ARG A 80 -10.29 -2.40 13.06
C ARG A 80 -9.87 -3.83 13.44
N ARG A 81 -10.68 -4.82 13.05
CA ARG A 81 -10.37 -6.24 13.29
C ARG A 81 -9.05 -6.66 12.61
N PHE A 82 -8.74 -6.13 11.44
CA PHE A 82 -7.48 -6.39 10.75
C PHE A 82 -6.29 -5.86 11.55
N ILE A 83 -6.39 -4.63 12.09
CA ILE A 83 -5.38 -4.02 12.95
C ILE A 83 -5.18 -4.84 14.24
N GLU A 84 -6.26 -5.31 14.87
CA GLU A 84 -6.20 -6.19 16.05
C GLU A 84 -5.48 -7.52 15.72
N CYS A 85 -5.65 -8.06 14.51
CA CYS A 85 -4.90 -9.25 14.09
C CYS A 85 -3.40 -8.97 13.98
N ILE A 86 -3.00 -7.78 13.53
CA ILE A 86 -1.59 -7.36 13.44
C ILE A 86 -0.99 -7.23 14.84
N ASN A 87 -1.65 -6.47 15.73
CA ASN A 87 -1.18 -6.27 17.11
C ASN A 87 -1.02 -7.58 17.88
N SER A 88 -1.91 -8.54 17.62
CA SER A 88 -1.87 -9.88 18.25
C SER A 88 -0.99 -10.88 17.51
N GLY A 89 -0.29 -10.51 16.44
CA GLY A 89 0.62 -11.39 15.71
C GLY A 89 -0.07 -12.52 14.91
N GLN A 90 -1.34 -12.38 14.53
CA GLN A 90 -2.15 -13.43 13.89
C GLN A 90 -1.93 -13.51 12.37
N VAL A 91 -0.74 -13.96 11.97
CA VAL A 91 -0.26 -14.00 10.57
C VAL A 91 -1.24 -14.72 9.63
N GLU A 92 -1.77 -15.87 10.03
CA GLU A 92 -2.67 -16.67 9.19
C GLU A 92 -4.01 -15.97 8.95
N LYS A 93 -4.52 -15.23 9.96
CA LYS A 93 -5.75 -14.43 9.80
C LYS A 93 -5.53 -13.25 8.88
N ILE A 94 -4.38 -12.57 8.99
CA ILE A 94 -3.98 -11.48 8.08
C ILE A 94 -3.94 -12.00 6.65
N ALA A 95 -3.21 -13.08 6.41
CA ALA A 95 -3.11 -13.71 5.09
C ALA A 95 -4.49 -14.09 4.53
N LYS A 96 -5.38 -14.68 5.36
CA LYS A 96 -6.74 -15.04 4.95
C LYS A 96 -7.61 -13.82 4.61
N MET A 97 -7.50 -12.73 5.36
CA MET A 97 -8.25 -11.50 5.08
C MET A 97 -7.76 -10.84 3.79
N CYS A 98 -6.44 -10.79 3.57
CA CYS A 98 -5.87 -10.32 2.31
C CYS A 98 -6.23 -11.24 1.13
N ALA A 99 -6.24 -12.56 1.30
CA ALA A 99 -6.66 -13.51 0.26
C ALA A 99 -8.11 -13.29 -0.17
N LYS A 100 -8.99 -12.86 0.75
CA LYS A 100 -10.37 -12.47 0.45
C LYS A 100 -10.50 -11.14 -0.30
N GLY A 101 -9.41 -10.38 -0.45
CA GLY A 101 -9.41 -9.09 -1.14
C GLY A 101 -9.40 -7.86 -0.23
N LEU A 102 -9.11 -8.01 1.06
CA LEU A 102 -8.84 -6.83 1.90
C LEU A 102 -7.54 -6.16 1.43
N ASP A 103 -7.59 -4.84 1.25
CA ASP A 103 -6.47 -3.97 0.93
C ASP A 103 -5.79 -3.50 2.22
N PRO A 104 -4.53 -3.85 2.47
CA PRO A 104 -3.80 -3.40 3.65
C PRO A 104 -3.26 -1.96 3.53
N ASN A 105 -3.53 -1.23 2.44
CA ASN A 105 -3.06 0.15 2.24
C ASN A 105 -4.09 1.17 2.75
N PHE A 106 -4.23 1.28 4.07
CA PHE A 106 -5.14 2.22 4.71
C PHE A 106 -4.54 2.82 5.99
N HIS A 107 -5.13 3.91 6.48
CA HIS A 107 -4.78 4.47 7.79
C HIS A 107 -5.71 3.93 8.87
N CYS A 108 -5.14 3.46 9.98
CA CYS A 108 -5.84 3.25 11.23
C CYS A 108 -6.49 4.58 11.64
N GLN A 109 -7.80 4.55 11.91
CA GLN A 109 -8.56 5.77 12.15
C GLN A 109 -8.18 6.43 13.48
N GLU A 110 -7.79 5.60 14.45
CA GLU A 110 -7.42 6.02 15.79
C GLU A 110 -6.01 6.62 15.87
N THR A 111 -5.05 6.08 15.13
CA THR A 111 -3.62 6.46 15.29
C THR A 111 -3.02 7.15 14.06
N GLY A 112 -3.65 7.05 12.88
CA GLY A 112 -3.07 7.51 11.61
C GLY A 112 -1.93 6.63 11.06
N GLU A 113 -1.60 5.56 11.77
CA GLU A 113 -0.66 4.52 11.35
C GLU A 113 -1.20 3.71 10.17
N THR A 114 -0.34 2.96 9.49
CA THR A 114 -0.71 2.00 8.46
C THR A 114 -0.54 0.57 9.00
N PRO A 115 -1.22 -0.45 8.42
CA PRO A 115 -0.95 -1.84 8.76
C PRO A 115 0.54 -2.22 8.72
N LEU A 116 1.25 -1.75 7.71
CA LEU A 116 2.67 -2.06 7.54
C LEU A 116 3.54 -1.39 8.62
N THR A 117 3.23 -0.14 9.00
CA THR A 117 3.96 0.57 10.06
C THR A 117 3.61 0.07 11.46
N ILE A 118 2.42 -0.47 11.69
CA ILE A 118 2.07 -1.10 12.98
C ILE A 118 2.87 -2.39 13.15
N ALA A 119 2.99 -3.18 12.09
CA ALA A 119 3.72 -4.45 12.14
C ALA A 119 5.19 -4.29 12.58
N THR A 120 5.85 -3.16 12.29
CA THR A 120 7.26 -2.92 12.67
C THR A 120 7.49 -2.82 14.17
N GLY A 121 6.47 -2.46 14.96
CA GLY A 121 6.54 -2.38 16.42
C GLY A 121 6.18 -3.69 17.13
N SER A 122 5.89 -4.75 16.38
CA SER A 122 5.59 -6.06 16.93
C SER A 122 6.87 -6.78 17.38
N LYS A 123 6.76 -7.69 18.36
CA LYS A 123 7.91 -8.48 18.84
C LYS A 123 8.57 -9.36 17.77
N LYS A 124 7.84 -9.72 16.72
CA LYS A 124 8.30 -10.59 15.61
C LYS A 124 7.79 -10.01 14.28
N PRO A 125 8.35 -8.88 13.82
CA PRO A 125 7.79 -8.11 12.70
C PRO A 125 7.89 -8.87 11.37
N ASN A 126 8.92 -9.68 11.15
CA ASN A 126 9.22 -10.29 9.85
C ASN A 126 8.06 -11.06 9.23
N LYS A 127 7.42 -11.95 10.01
CA LYS A 127 6.30 -12.75 9.49
C LYS A 127 5.07 -11.88 9.18
N LEU A 128 4.85 -10.83 9.96
CA LEU A 128 3.75 -9.88 9.73
C LEU A 128 4.00 -9.04 8.48
N LEU A 129 5.21 -8.49 8.33
CA LEU A 129 5.61 -7.71 7.16
C LEU A 129 5.51 -8.53 5.89
N ILE A 130 6.04 -9.76 5.88
CA ILE A 130 5.92 -10.69 4.74
C ILE A 130 4.46 -10.96 4.39
N ALA A 131 3.61 -11.26 5.39
CA ALA A 131 2.20 -11.52 5.14
C ALA A 131 1.44 -10.30 4.58
N LEU A 132 1.76 -9.10 5.07
CA LEU A 132 1.16 -7.85 4.58
C LEU A 132 1.61 -7.53 3.15
N VAL A 133 2.90 -7.65 2.86
CA VAL A 133 3.47 -7.41 1.51
C VAL A 133 2.92 -8.42 0.52
N ASN A 134 2.88 -9.71 0.86
CA ASN A 134 2.22 -10.74 0.06
C ASN A 134 0.72 -10.48 -0.10
N GLY A 135 0.11 -9.83 0.89
CA GLY A 135 -1.27 -9.34 0.86
C GLY A 135 -1.50 -8.09 0.00
N GLY A 136 -0.44 -7.50 -0.58
CA GLY A 136 -0.51 -6.32 -1.43
C GLY A 136 -0.24 -4.99 -0.72
N ALA A 137 0.37 -5.00 0.47
CA ALA A 137 0.86 -3.79 1.11
C ALA A 137 2.00 -3.17 0.31
N LEU A 138 1.94 -1.86 0.14
CA LEU A 138 2.96 -1.07 -0.56
C LEU A 138 4.00 -0.59 0.46
N LEU A 139 5.27 -0.86 0.18
CA LEU A 139 6.38 -0.56 1.10
C LEU A 139 6.55 0.95 1.38
N ASP A 140 6.18 1.76 0.40
CA ASP A 140 6.26 3.21 0.39
C ASP A 140 4.95 3.90 0.80
N TYR A 141 3.94 3.13 1.25
CA TYR A 141 2.69 3.71 1.75
C TYR A 141 2.94 4.43 3.07
N ARG A 142 2.56 5.70 3.12
CA ARG A 142 2.87 6.60 4.23
C ARG A 142 1.70 6.76 5.19
N THR A 143 2.05 6.94 6.45
CA THR A 143 1.15 7.32 7.55
C THR A 143 0.64 8.74 7.35
N ARG A 144 -0.32 9.18 8.18
CA ARG A 144 -0.89 10.54 8.06
C ARG A 144 0.12 11.66 8.29
N ASP A 145 1.14 11.40 9.09
CA ASP A 145 2.28 12.28 9.33
C ASP A 145 3.44 12.07 8.34
N GLY A 146 3.26 11.21 7.32
CA GLY A 146 4.19 11.08 6.20
C GLY A 146 5.30 10.04 6.36
N ALA A 147 5.30 9.25 7.44
CA ALA A 147 6.30 8.22 7.69
C ALA A 147 6.01 6.92 6.92
N THR A 148 7.05 6.23 6.44
CA THR A 148 6.95 4.89 5.85
C THR A 148 7.17 3.83 6.92
N ALA A 149 6.95 2.56 6.59
CA ALA A 149 7.29 1.46 7.49
C ALA A 149 8.78 1.47 7.88
N LEU A 150 9.68 1.85 6.95
CA LEU A 150 11.10 1.94 7.24
C LEU A 150 11.43 3.05 8.25
N HIS A 151 10.84 4.24 8.13
CA HIS A 151 11.00 5.29 9.15
C HIS A 151 10.60 4.79 10.53
N ARG A 152 9.46 4.10 10.63
CA ARG A 152 8.95 3.56 11.90
C ARG A 152 9.75 2.39 12.43
N ALA A 153 10.36 1.59 11.57
CA ALA A 153 11.27 0.53 12.00
C ALA A 153 12.53 1.12 12.66
N VAL A 154 13.09 2.19 12.08
CA VAL A 154 14.25 2.90 12.64
C VAL A 154 13.90 3.61 13.95
N GLU A 155 12.79 4.36 14.00
CA GLU A 155 12.33 5.06 15.22
C GLU A 155 12.12 4.11 16.42
N ARG A 156 11.79 2.84 16.15
CA ARG A 156 11.50 1.82 17.16
C ARG A 156 12.69 0.88 17.43
N ASP A 157 13.86 1.15 16.85
CA ASP A 157 15.05 0.30 16.92
C ASP A 157 14.76 -1.17 16.54
N SER A 158 13.89 -1.35 15.55
CA SER A 158 13.40 -2.66 15.11
C SER A 158 14.29 -3.21 13.99
N LEU A 159 15.47 -3.71 14.35
CA LEU A 159 16.46 -4.22 13.39
C LEU A 159 15.90 -5.33 12.49
N GLU A 160 15.02 -6.17 13.03
CA GLU A 160 14.36 -7.21 12.23
C GLU A 160 13.47 -6.60 11.14
N ALA A 161 12.74 -5.51 11.43
CA ALA A 161 11.86 -4.88 10.45
C ALA A 161 12.59 -4.09 9.36
N VAL A 162 13.87 -3.76 9.56
CA VAL A 162 14.72 -3.05 8.58
C VAL A 162 15.35 -4.03 7.56
N ARG A 163 15.44 -5.32 7.90
CA ARG A 163 16.13 -6.35 7.10
C ARG A 163 15.19 -7.14 6.23
#